data_AF-A0A5C1YC37-F1
#
_entry.id   AF-A0A5C1YC37-F1
#
_cell.length_a   1.000
_cell.length_b   1.000
_cell.length_c   1.000
_cell.angle_alpha   90.00
_cell.angle_beta   90.00
_cell.angle_gamma   90.00
#
_symmetry.space_group_name_H-M   'P 1'
#
loop_
_entity.id
_entity.type
_entity.pdbx_description
1 polymer ?
#
loop_
_entity_poly.entity_id
_entity_poly.type
_entity_poly.pdbx_seq_one_letter_code
_entity_poly.pdbx_strand_id
1 'polypeptide(L)'
;MKATLSETEKRTLAERIMWHLNFHSTRMELPVFYQFALPDGALMLVGDSRKGERRSLVCWSATGNAQALTVAIINRARGSSLTEPWFVDLTPKQHEKVVGKLTTAIEYVHRNRDANWVRRGDAAYVDTMSDPAPLPQPTGERPAFGFFA
;
A
#
# COMPACT_ATOMS: atom_id res chain seq x y z
N MET A 1 -21.14 16.69 -4.54
CA MET A 1 -21.08 15.22 -4.41
C MET A 1 -19.63 14.80 -4.64
N LYS A 2 -19.00 14.03 -3.75
CA LYS A 2 -17.74 13.36 -4.08
C LYS A 2 -18.09 12.22 -5.04
N ALA A 3 -17.53 12.23 -6.25
CA ALA A 3 -17.75 11.14 -7.20
C ALA A 3 -17.16 9.85 -6.60
N THR A 4 -17.99 8.83 -6.46
CA THR A 4 -17.53 7.49 -6.06
C THR A 4 -16.90 6.83 -7.28
N LEU A 5 -15.65 6.38 -7.17
CA LEU A 5 -15.01 5.60 -8.23
C LEU A 5 -15.85 4.36 -8.57
N SER A 6 -15.99 4.08 -9.87
CA SER A 6 -16.56 2.83 -10.36
C SER A 6 -15.71 1.63 -9.93
N GLU A 7 -16.30 0.43 -9.95
CA GLU A 7 -15.55 -0.81 -9.65
C GLU A 7 -14.36 -1.01 -10.59
N THR A 8 -14.52 -0.69 -11.88
CA THR A 8 -13.46 -0.79 -12.88
C THR A 8 -12.30 0.15 -12.58
N GLU A 9 -12.57 1.38 -12.16
CA GLU A 9 -11.53 2.35 -11.78
C GLU A 9 -10.79 1.89 -10.54
N LYS A 10 -11.51 1.44 -9.50
CA LYS A 10 -10.88 0.92 -8.27
C LYS A 10 -10.00 -0.28 -8.56
N ARG A 11 -10.47 -1.21 -9.40
CA ARG A 11 -9.70 -2.37 -9.84
C ARG A 11 -8.44 -1.96 -10.60
N THR A 12 -8.57 -1.02 -11.54
CA THR A 12 -7.42 -0.51 -12.31
C THR A 12 -6.36 0.11 -11.40
N LEU A 13 -6.78 0.89 -10.39
CA LEU A 13 -5.88 1.44 -9.38
C LEU A 13 -5.22 0.35 -8.53
N ALA A 14 -5.96 -0.68 -8.12
CA ALA A 14 -5.42 -1.81 -7.39
C ALA A 14 -4.31 -2.53 -8.17
N GLU A 15 -4.52 -2.81 -9.46
CA GLU A 15 -3.50 -3.41 -10.34
C GLU A 15 -2.26 -2.51 -10.47
N ARG A 16 -2.45 -1.19 -10.60
CA ARG A 16 -1.34 -0.24 -10.64
C ARG A 16 -0.54 -0.21 -9.34
N ILE A 17 -1.21 -0.23 -8.19
CA ILE A 17 -0.57 -0.34 -6.88
C ILE A 17 0.21 -1.67 -6.78
N MET A 18 -0.36 -2.78 -7.24
CA MET A 18 0.34 -4.06 -7.28
C MET A 18 1.60 -3.99 -8.15
N TRP A 19 1.54 -3.34 -9.30
CA TRP A 19 2.69 -3.18 -10.20
C TRP A 19 3.83 -2.39 -9.54
N HIS A 20 3.50 -1.26 -8.90
CA HIS A 20 4.46 -0.47 -8.12
C HIS A 20 5.06 -1.28 -6.97
N LEU A 21 4.23 -1.96 -6.17
CA LEU A 21 4.70 -2.80 -5.07
C LEU A 21 5.63 -3.91 -5.57
N ASN A 22 5.29 -4.58 -6.68
CA ASN A 22 6.13 -5.60 -7.28
C ASN A 22 7.52 -5.02 -7.66
N PHE A 23 7.55 -3.85 -8.29
CA PHE A 23 8.80 -3.19 -8.68
C PHE A 23 9.65 -2.71 -7.48
N HIS A 24 9.07 -1.98 -6.52
CA HIS A 24 9.82 -1.37 -5.42
C HIS A 24 10.24 -2.38 -4.34
N SER A 25 9.48 -3.46 -4.17
CA SER A 25 9.69 -4.45 -3.11
C SER A 25 11.03 -5.18 -3.12
N THR A 26 11.75 -5.14 -4.25
CA THR A 26 13.11 -5.68 -4.42
C THR A 26 14.20 -4.63 -4.28
N ARG A 27 13.83 -3.35 -4.18
CA ARG A 27 14.73 -2.19 -4.21
C ARG A 27 14.73 -1.39 -2.90
N MET A 28 13.75 -1.65 -2.05
CA MET A 28 13.59 -0.98 -0.76
C MET A 28 13.96 -1.92 0.37
N GLU A 29 14.71 -1.40 1.34
CA GLU A 29 14.98 -2.13 2.57
C GLU A 29 13.75 -2.18 3.47
N LEU A 30 13.51 -3.33 4.08
CA LEU A 30 12.37 -3.54 4.98
C LEU A 30 12.69 -3.09 6.41
N PRO A 31 11.71 -2.53 7.15
CA PRO A 31 10.38 -2.17 6.69
C PRO A 31 10.38 -0.85 5.93
N VAL A 32 9.42 -0.72 5.01
CA VAL A 32 9.22 0.49 4.22
C VAL A 32 7.74 0.85 4.18
N PHE A 33 7.46 2.15 4.20
CA PHE A 33 6.12 2.68 3.97
C PHE A 33 6.07 3.32 2.59
N TYR A 34 5.01 3.02 1.84
CA TYR A 34 4.67 3.65 0.58
C TYR A 34 3.43 4.51 0.80
N GLN A 35 3.46 5.75 0.34
CA GLN A 35 2.29 6.60 0.29
C GLN A 35 1.89 6.80 -1.17
N PHE A 36 0.86 6.06 -1.58
CA PHE A 36 0.29 6.11 -2.91
C PHE A 36 -0.63 7.32 -3.05
N ALA A 37 -0.31 8.21 -3.99
CA ALA A 37 -1.23 9.24 -4.45
C ALA A 37 -2.13 8.67 -5.54
N LEU A 38 -3.43 8.77 -5.29
CA LEU A 38 -4.49 8.38 -6.21
C LEU A 38 -4.87 9.58 -7.10
N PRO A 39 -5.51 9.37 -8.27
CA PRO A 39 -5.71 10.41 -9.28
C PRO A 39 -6.46 11.65 -8.80
N ASP A 40 -7.36 11.50 -7.83
CA ASP A 40 -8.17 12.57 -7.27
C ASP A 40 -7.46 13.35 -6.14
N GLY A 41 -6.20 13.02 -5.87
CA GLY A 41 -5.38 13.55 -4.77
C GLY A 41 -5.55 12.80 -3.45
N ALA A 42 -6.30 11.70 -3.43
CA ALA A 42 -6.39 10.85 -2.25
C ALA A 42 -5.05 10.15 -1.94
N LEU A 43 -4.77 9.90 -0.66
CA LEU A 43 -3.53 9.26 -0.21
C LEU A 43 -3.82 7.94 0.50
N MET A 44 -3.17 6.86 0.06
CA MET A 44 -3.22 5.56 0.71
C MET A 44 -1.83 5.18 1.24
N LEU A 45 -1.75 4.77 2.51
CA LEU A 45 -0.49 4.30 3.09
C LEU A 45 -0.43 2.78 3.03
N VAL A 46 0.69 2.24 2.58
CA VAL A 46 0.95 0.80 2.57
C VAL A 46 2.30 0.53 3.23
N GLY A 47 2.31 -0.25 4.30
CA GLY A 47 3.52 -0.68 4.98
C GLY A 47 3.90 -2.07 4.55
N ASP A 48 5.16 -2.23 4.19
CA ASP A 48 5.77 -3.50 3.86
C ASP A 48 6.77 -3.86 4.95
N SER A 49 6.49 -4.94 5.67
CA SER A 49 7.26 -5.31 6.84
C SER A 49 7.44 -6.81 6.98
N ARG A 50 8.45 -7.19 7.77
CA ARG A 50 8.67 -8.56 8.21
C ARG A 50 7.84 -8.80 9.47
N LYS A 51 7.03 -9.86 9.48
CA LYS A 51 6.33 -10.39 10.65
C LYS A 51 6.81 -11.82 10.90
N GLY A 52 7.82 -11.96 11.75
CA GLY A 52 8.54 -13.23 11.92
C GLY A 52 9.17 -13.70 10.61
N GLU A 53 8.89 -14.95 10.22
CA GLU A 53 9.34 -15.57 8.96
C GLU A 53 8.46 -15.20 7.75
N ARG A 54 7.59 -14.18 7.87
CA ARG A 54 6.65 -13.78 6.82
C ARG A 54 6.84 -12.32 6.44
N ARG A 55 6.47 -11.99 5.21
CA ARG A 55 6.34 -10.60 4.72
C ARG A 55 4.86 -10.22 4.69
N SER A 56 4.55 -9.02 5.15
CA SER A 56 3.18 -8.51 5.27
C SER A 56 3.08 -7.11 4.65
N LEU A 57 2.07 -6.91 3.81
CA LEU A 57 1.58 -5.60 3.41
C LEU A 57 0.38 -5.23 4.27
N VAL A 58 0.44 -4.06 4.88
CA VAL A 58 -0.66 -3.51 5.66
C VAL A 58 -1.08 -2.19 5.03
N CYS A 59 -2.34 -2.09 4.62
CA CYS A 59 -2.91 -0.89 4.03
C CYS A 59 -3.60 -0.09 5.13
N TRP A 60 -3.26 1.18 5.27
CA TRP A 60 -3.90 2.11 6.18
C TRP A 60 -4.54 3.29 5.45
N SER A 61 -5.57 3.86 6.07
CA SER A 61 -6.02 5.21 5.75
C SER A 61 -4.98 6.22 6.23
N ALA A 62 -4.45 7.04 5.33
CA ALA A 62 -3.49 8.09 5.68
C ALA A 62 -4.22 9.34 6.24
N THR A 63 -4.91 9.21 7.38
CA THR A 63 -5.56 10.36 8.03
C THR A 63 -4.54 11.22 8.77
N GLY A 64 -4.67 12.55 8.69
CA GLY A 64 -3.83 13.49 9.45
C GLY A 64 -4.01 13.42 10.98
N ASN A 65 -5.07 12.74 11.44
CA ASN A 65 -5.32 12.50 12.85
C ASN A 65 -4.76 11.14 13.30
N ALA A 66 -4.28 11.09 14.53
CA ALA A 66 -3.33 10.14 15.14
C ALA A 66 -3.63 8.62 15.09
N GLN A 67 -4.65 8.16 14.37
CA GLN A 67 -4.96 6.73 14.24
C GLN A 67 -5.18 6.34 12.79
N ALA A 68 -4.10 5.87 12.15
CA ALA A 68 -4.19 5.20 10.86
C ALA A 68 -4.92 3.86 11.06
N LEU A 69 -6.13 3.71 10.51
CA LEU A 69 -6.88 2.46 10.62
C LEU A 69 -6.34 1.45 9.60
N THR A 70 -6.04 0.23 10.06
CA THR A 70 -5.73 -0.89 9.17
C THR A 70 -6.97 -1.29 8.40
N VAL A 71 -6.94 -1.16 7.07
CA VAL A 71 -8.07 -1.48 6.20
C VAL A 71 -7.91 -2.85 5.54
N ALA A 72 -6.68 -3.23 5.22
CA ALA A 72 -6.40 -4.51 4.61
C ALA A 72 -5.02 -5.04 5.01
N ILE A 73 -4.90 -6.36 5.12
CA ILE A 73 -3.62 -7.05 5.34
C ILE A 73 -3.44 -8.11 4.26
N ILE A 74 -2.30 -8.11 3.58
CA ILE A 74 -1.90 -9.12 2.60
C ILE A 74 -0.61 -9.76 3.12
N ASN A 75 -0.61 -11.08 3.28
CA ASN A 75 0.56 -11.82 3.77
C ASN A 75 1.08 -12.70 2.64
N ARG A 76 2.41 -12.78 2.48
CA ARG A 76 2.97 -13.90 1.71
C ARG A 76 2.78 -15.21 2.48
N ALA A 77 2.87 -16.32 1.74
CA ALA A 77 2.90 -17.64 2.34
C ALA A 77 4.08 -17.77 3.32
N ARG A 78 3.94 -18.62 4.34
CA ARG A 78 5.03 -18.92 5.27
C ARG A 78 6.21 -19.55 4.51
N GLY A 79 7.44 -19.15 4.85
CA GLY A 79 8.64 -19.71 4.23
C GLY A 79 8.94 -19.18 2.82
N SER A 80 8.12 -18.25 2.30
CA SER A 80 8.45 -17.54 1.07
C SER A 80 9.61 -16.57 1.29
N SER A 81 10.37 -16.29 0.22
CA SER A 81 11.47 -15.33 0.27
C SER A 81 10.97 -13.96 0.71
N LEU A 82 11.72 -13.33 1.63
CA LEU A 82 11.47 -11.97 2.09
C LEU A 82 12.01 -10.91 1.11
N THR A 83 12.87 -11.31 0.16
CA THR A 83 13.56 -10.41 -0.77
C THR A 83 13.02 -10.47 -2.19
N GLU A 84 12.18 -11.47 -2.49
CA GLU A 84 11.52 -11.57 -3.79
C GLU A 84 10.49 -10.46 -4.02
N PRO A 85 10.21 -10.15 -5.29
CA PRO A 85 9.13 -9.23 -5.62
C PRO A 85 7.76 -9.68 -5.08
N TRP A 86 6.91 -8.72 -4.76
CA TRP A 86 5.52 -9.01 -4.38
C TRP A 86 4.71 -9.52 -5.58
N PHE A 87 3.82 -10.48 -5.33
CA PHE A 87 2.82 -10.96 -6.31
C PHE A 87 3.38 -11.74 -7.52
N VAL A 88 4.60 -12.26 -7.43
CA VAL A 88 5.12 -13.27 -8.37
C VAL A 88 4.40 -14.60 -8.15
N ASP A 89 4.14 -15.32 -9.25
CA ASP A 89 3.54 -16.66 -9.27
C ASP A 89 2.19 -16.79 -8.54
N LEU A 90 1.39 -15.72 -8.53
CA LEU A 90 0.02 -15.82 -8.03
C LEU A 90 -0.85 -16.63 -8.99
N THR A 91 -1.58 -17.59 -8.44
CA THR A 91 -2.72 -18.19 -9.15
C THR A 91 -3.79 -17.12 -9.43
N PRO A 92 -4.64 -17.27 -10.45
CA PRO A 92 -5.73 -16.33 -10.73
C PRO A 92 -6.60 -16.04 -9.50
N LYS A 93 -6.93 -17.07 -8.71
CA LYS A 93 -7.72 -16.92 -7.48
C LYS A 93 -7.01 -16.10 -6.40
N GLN A 94 -5.69 -16.22 -6.28
CA GLN A 94 -4.91 -15.43 -5.33
C GLN A 94 -4.77 -13.98 -5.80
N HIS A 95 -4.56 -13.77 -7.10
CA HIS A 95 -4.53 -12.45 -7.71
C HIS A 95 -5.86 -11.70 -7.48
N GLU A 96 -7.00 -12.32 -7.79
CA GLU A 96 -8.34 -11.75 -7.50
C GLU A 96 -8.52 -11.38 -6.02
N LYS A 97 -8.02 -12.22 -5.10
CA LYS A 97 -8.11 -11.95 -3.66
C LYS A 97 -7.27 -10.74 -3.25
N VAL A 98 -6.10 -10.55 -3.85
CA VAL A 98 -5.23 -9.39 -3.58
C VAL A 98 -5.88 -8.12 -4.14
N VAL A 99 -6.33 -8.17 -5.40
CA VAL A 99 -7.04 -7.07 -6.06
C VAL A 99 -8.25 -6.64 -5.24
N GLY A 100 -9.10 -7.58 -4.79
CA GLY A 100 -10.27 -7.27 -3.95
C GLY A 100 -9.93 -6.60 -2.62
N LYS A 101 -8.80 -6.96 -1.99
CA LYS A 101 -8.32 -6.31 -0.76
C LYS A 101 -7.86 -4.87 -1.01
N LEU A 102 -7.13 -4.65 -2.10
CA LEU A 102 -6.68 -3.32 -2.49
C LEU A 102 -7.84 -2.42 -2.93
N THR A 103 -8.81 -2.96 -3.69
CA THR A 103 -10.05 -2.26 -4.03
C THR A 103 -10.81 -1.82 -2.78
N THR A 104 -10.93 -2.68 -1.77
CA THR A 104 -11.53 -2.32 -0.47
C THR A 104 -10.75 -1.20 0.23
N ALA A 105 -9.41 -1.24 0.20
CA ALA A 105 -8.57 -0.19 0.78
C ALA A 105 -8.74 1.15 0.06
N ILE A 106 -8.73 1.15 -1.28
CA ILE A 106 -8.96 2.32 -2.13
C ILE A 106 -10.33 2.94 -1.86
N GLU A 107 -11.37 2.11 -1.80
CA GLU A 107 -12.72 2.57 -1.50
C GLU A 107 -12.81 3.20 -0.11
N TYR A 108 -12.23 2.56 0.89
CA TYR A 108 -12.22 3.09 2.25
C TYR A 108 -11.55 4.46 2.31
N VAL A 109 -10.38 4.60 1.67
CA VAL A 109 -9.63 5.85 1.55
C VAL A 109 -10.55 6.92 0.94
N HIS A 110 -11.15 6.68 -0.24
CA HIS A 110 -12.04 7.66 -0.88
C HIS A 110 -13.23 8.08 -0.01
N ARG A 111 -13.91 7.12 0.63
CA ARG A 111 -15.06 7.39 1.50
C ARG A 111 -14.68 8.24 2.71
N ASN A 112 -13.48 8.03 3.25
CA ASN A 112 -12.98 8.69 4.45
C ASN A 112 -11.95 9.80 4.14
N ARG A 113 -12.01 10.36 2.93
CA ARG A 113 -11.11 11.43 2.50
C ARG A 113 -11.26 12.67 3.39
N ASP A 114 -10.18 12.99 4.10
CA ASP A 114 -10.03 14.15 4.99
C ASP A 114 -9.19 15.25 4.29
N ALA A 115 -9.49 16.51 4.59
CA ALA A 115 -8.70 17.66 4.14
C ALA A 115 -7.29 17.69 4.78
N ASN A 116 -7.11 17.02 5.92
CA ASN A 116 -5.84 16.96 6.64
C ASN A 116 -4.93 15.81 6.18
N TRP A 117 -5.14 15.25 4.99
CA TRP A 117 -4.22 14.23 4.47
C TRP A 117 -2.89 14.85 4.09
N VAL A 118 -1.87 14.58 4.90
CA VAL A 118 -0.54 15.14 4.72
C VAL A 118 0.39 14.09 4.12
N ARG A 119 1.28 14.54 3.23
CA ARG A 119 2.42 13.73 2.83
C ARG A 119 3.24 13.36 4.05
N ARG A 120 3.60 12.09 4.13
CA ARG A 120 4.42 11.53 5.20
C ARG A 120 5.89 11.62 4.81
N GLY A 121 6.69 12.29 5.65
CA GLY A 121 8.13 12.43 5.42
C GLY A 121 8.92 11.11 5.57
N ASP A 122 8.31 10.11 6.21
CA ASP A 122 8.85 8.78 6.46
C ASP A 122 8.34 7.70 5.48
N ALA A 123 7.56 8.10 4.47
CA ALA A 123 7.05 7.19 3.44
C ALA A 123 7.59 7.55 2.06
N ALA A 124 7.87 6.53 1.25
CA ALA A 124 8.18 6.70 -0.16
C ALA A 124 6.90 7.13 -0.89
N TYR A 125 6.92 8.33 -1.45
CA TYR A 125 5.79 8.83 -2.23
C TYR A 125 5.73 8.14 -3.59
N VAL A 126 4.58 7.60 -3.93
CA VAL A 126 4.33 6.91 -5.20
C VAL A 126 3.17 7.61 -5.90
N ASP A 127 3.42 8.15 -7.09
CA ASP A 127 2.32 8.52 -7.99
C ASP A 127 1.80 7.23 -8.64
N THR A 128 0.59 6.82 -8.25
CA THR A 128 -0.04 5.59 -8.75
C THR A 128 -0.22 5.62 -10.27
N MET A 129 -0.31 6.80 -10.87
CA MET A 129 -0.57 6.95 -12.30
C MET A 129 0.66 6.94 -13.18
N SER A 130 1.83 7.15 -12.60
CA SER A 130 3.12 7.10 -13.28
C SER A 130 3.65 5.67 -13.38
N ASP A 131 4.57 5.44 -14.32
CA ASP A 131 5.31 4.18 -14.40
C ASP A 131 6.25 4.02 -13.18
N PRO A 132 6.48 2.80 -12.66
CA PRO A 132 7.40 2.58 -11.58
C PRO A 132 8.84 3.00 -11.94
N ALA A 133 9.38 3.92 -11.16
CA ALA A 133 10.76 4.38 -11.27
C ALA A 133 11.49 4.22 -9.93
N PRO A 134 12.82 4.12 -9.88
CA PRO A 134 13.55 4.05 -8.62
C PRO A 134 13.17 5.20 -7.68
N LEU A 135 12.84 4.87 -6.43
CA LEU A 135 12.50 5.83 -5.39
C LEU A 135 13.65 5.91 -4.38
N PRO A 136 13.90 7.08 -3.78
CA PRO A 136 14.83 7.16 -2.66
C PRO A 136 14.31 6.36 -1.47
N GLN A 137 15.21 5.73 -0.72
CA GLN A 137 14.86 5.09 0.55
C GLN A 137 14.33 6.17 1.51
N PRO A 138 13.18 5.96 2.18
CA PRO A 138 12.70 6.90 3.18
C PRO A 138 13.67 6.98 4.36
N THR A 139 14.09 8.20 4.71
CA THR A 139 15.05 8.46 5.80
C THR A 139 14.38 8.85 7.12
N GLY A 140 13.04 8.99 7.15
CA GLY A 140 12.30 9.38 8.35
C GLY A 140 12.33 8.30 9.44
N GLU A 141 12.40 8.75 10.70
CA GLU A 141 12.26 7.85 11.85
C GLU A 141 10.93 7.09 11.77
N ARG A 142 10.96 5.80 12.12
CA ARG A 142 9.74 4.98 12.13
C ARG A 142 8.70 5.66 13.01
N PRO A 143 7.47 5.81 12.53
CA PRO A 143 6.39 6.26 13.37
C PRO A 143 6.14 5.18 14.42
N ALA A 144 5.93 5.58 15.66
CA ALA A 144 5.50 4.71 16.75
C ALA A 144 4.03 4.29 16.56
N PHE A 145 3.67 3.74 15.40
CA PHE A 145 2.46 2.93 15.33
C PHE A 145 2.79 1.64 16.06
N GLY A 146 2.04 1.33 17.12
CA GLY A 146 2.15 0.07 17.83
C GLY A 146 1.93 -1.09 16.86
N PHE A 147 3.01 -1.58 16.25
CA PHE A 147 3.01 -2.82 15.50
C PHE A 147 2.94 -3.94 16.52
N PHE A 148 1.80 -4.62 16.58
CA PHE A 148 1.69 -5.85 17.35
C PHE A 148 2.67 -6.88 16.77
N ALA A 149 3.60 -7.28 17.64
CA ALA A 149 4.41 -8.50 17.55
C ALA A 149 3.58 -9.70 17.06
#